data_AF-A0A7J5ZX73-F1
#
_entry.id   AF-A0A7J5ZX73-F1
#
_cell.length_a   1.000
_cell.length_b   1.000
_cell.length_c   1.000
_cell.angle_alpha   90.00
_cell.angle_beta   90.00
_cell.angle_gamma   90.00
#
_symmetry.space_group_name_H-M   'P 1'
#
loop_
_entity.id
_entity.type
_entity.pdbx_description
1 polymer ?
#
loop_
_entity_poly.entity_id
_entity_poly.type
_entity_poly.pdbx_seq_one_letter_code
_entity_poly.pdbx_strand_id
1 'polypeptide(L)'
;MAKTTELSKDVRDKIVDLHTSGMGYKTIAKQLAELGDYNEELDAHHLENKQYVPNQEYLDHKIIRFHKKHRGHTPALSDVHLLEVARKLDMYGIRPHPAHDGEGMRINLAVTNMGVLVFQGNTKINTFSWAKIRKLSFKRRNFLIKLHTEAGKVMSSSPSTSKQKLCSSGGLTPTH
;
A
#
# COMPACT_ATOMS: atom_id res chain seq x y z
N MET A 1 32.48 -1.19 18.04
CA MET A 1 31.45 -0.15 17.88
C MET A 1 30.90 -0.26 16.46
N ALA A 2 29.78 -0.97 16.26
CA ALA A 2 29.16 -1.12 14.94
C ALA A 2 28.11 -0.02 14.76
N LYS A 3 28.23 0.73 13.66
CA LYS A 3 27.40 1.88 13.31
C LYS A 3 25.92 1.49 13.24
N THR A 4 25.10 2.15 14.05
CA THR A 4 23.65 2.21 13.91
C THR A 4 23.33 2.79 12.53
N THR A 5 23.03 1.93 11.57
CA THR A 5 22.57 2.35 10.24
C THR A 5 21.16 2.93 10.40
N GLU A 6 21.06 4.25 10.25
CA GLU A 6 19.80 4.92 9.97
C GLU A 6 19.09 4.17 8.83
N LEU A 7 17.89 3.67 9.10
CA LEU A 7 17.06 3.03 8.09
C LEU A 7 16.81 4.05 6.98
N SER A 8 17.17 3.70 5.73
CA SER A 8 16.98 4.62 4.61
C SER A 8 15.51 5.01 4.51
N LYS A 9 15.25 6.24 4.05
CA LYS A 9 13.90 6.80 3.91
C LYS A 9 12.96 5.84 3.16
N ASP A 10 13.47 5.13 2.16
CA ASP A 10 12.72 4.12 1.39
C ASP A 10 12.23 2.94 2.24
N VAL A 11 13.00 2.51 3.26
CA VAL A 11 12.59 1.43 4.17
C VAL A 11 11.51 1.95 5.11
N ARG A 12 11.63 3.19 5.59
CA ARG A 12 10.60 3.83 6.42
C ARG A 12 9.29 4.02 5.66
N ASP A 13 9.36 4.47 4.42
CA ASP A 13 8.17 4.67 3.58
C ASP A 13 7.50 3.33 3.24
N LYS A 14 8.28 2.27 2.96
CA LYS A 14 7.77 0.90 2.81
C LYS A 14 7.14 0.36 4.11
N ILE A 15 7.68 0.69 5.27
CA ILE A 15 7.11 0.33 6.58
C ILE A 15 5.76 1.02 6.78
N VAL A 16 5.64 2.29 6.41
CA VAL A 16 4.38 3.05 6.50
C VAL A 16 3.33 2.47 5.54
N ASP A 17 3.70 2.14 4.30
CA ASP A 17 2.79 1.51 3.33
C ASP A 17 2.29 0.14 3.82
N LEU A 18 3.18 -0.68 4.40
CA LEU A 18 2.84 -1.98 4.98
C LEU A 18 2.08 -1.86 6.31
N HIS A 19 2.29 -0.80 7.09
CA HIS A 19 1.49 -0.50 8.28
C HIS A 19 0.06 -0.09 7.90
N THR A 20 -0.08 0.73 6.87
CA THR A 20 -1.34 1.19 6.30
C THR A 20 -2.19 0.03 5.76
N SER A 21 -1.55 -1.07 5.36
CA SER A 21 -2.19 -2.34 4.98
C SER A 21 -2.35 -3.34 6.15
N GLY A 22 -2.09 -2.95 7.40
CA GLY A 22 -2.24 -3.78 8.60
C GLY A 22 -1.12 -4.80 8.85
N MET A 23 0.04 -4.67 8.19
CA MET A 23 1.16 -5.63 8.24
C MET A 23 2.47 -5.07 8.83
N GLY A 24 2.46 -3.83 9.33
CA GLY A 24 3.65 -3.18 9.90
C GLY A 24 4.36 -4.03 10.97
N TYR A 25 3.61 -4.82 11.73
CA TYR A 25 4.15 -5.72 12.76
C TYR A 25 5.09 -6.81 12.22
N LYS A 26 4.92 -7.27 10.97
CA LYS A 26 5.82 -8.28 10.37
C LYS A 26 7.16 -7.69 9.96
N THR A 27 7.16 -6.45 9.49
CA THR A 27 8.40 -5.74 9.17
C THR A 27 9.20 -5.43 10.43
N ILE A 28 8.51 -5.08 11.52
CA ILE A 28 9.14 -4.84 12.83
C ILE A 28 9.69 -6.13 13.42
N ALA A 29 8.95 -7.24 13.32
CA ALA A 29 9.45 -8.55 13.74
C ALA A 29 10.64 -9.04 12.92
N LYS A 30 10.73 -8.68 11.63
CA LYS A 30 11.93 -8.92 10.82
C LYS A 30 13.13 -8.14 11.33
N GLN A 31 12.93 -6.88 11.75
CA GLN A 31 14.00 -6.07 12.34
C GLN A 31 14.48 -6.63 13.68
N LEU A 32 13.60 -7.26 14.46
CA LEU A 32 13.99 -8.01 15.66
C LEU A 32 14.78 -9.28 15.31
N ALA A 33 14.40 -10.00 14.25
CA ALA A 33 15.14 -11.18 13.79
C ALA A 33 16.56 -10.84 13.29
N GLU A 34 16.83 -9.59 12.88
CA GLU A 34 18.21 -9.13 12.59
C GLU A 34 19.07 -9.04 13.86
N LEU A 35 18.47 -8.94 15.05
CA LEU A 35 19.17 -8.93 16.35
C LEU A 35 19.41 -10.35 16.90
N GLY A 36 18.80 -11.37 16.30
CA GLY A 36 18.91 -12.77 16.71
C GLY A 36 17.55 -13.41 16.99
N ASP A 37 17.58 -14.58 17.65
CA ASP A 37 16.38 -15.27 18.12
C ASP A 37 15.67 -14.47 19.21
N TYR A 38 14.34 -14.65 19.31
CA TYR A 38 13.51 -14.03 20.34
C TYR A 38 14.10 -14.16 21.75
N ASN A 39 14.26 -13.01 22.39
CA ASN A 39 14.58 -12.90 23.81
C ASN A 39 13.65 -11.84 24.42
N GLU A 40 12.92 -12.22 25.47
CA GLU A 40 11.88 -11.37 26.05
C GLU A 40 12.38 -10.00 26.54
N GLU A 41 13.55 -9.97 27.17
CA GLU A 41 14.12 -8.74 27.72
C GLU A 41 14.72 -7.85 26.63
N LEU A 42 15.44 -8.44 25.68
CA LEU A 42 16.04 -7.70 24.56
C LEU A 42 14.98 -7.14 23.60
N ASP A 43 13.95 -7.93 23.29
CA ASP A 43 12.86 -7.53 22.41
C ASP A 43 12.02 -6.40 23.02
N ALA A 44 11.65 -6.54 24.30
CA ALA A 44 10.87 -5.51 25.00
C ALA A 44 11.64 -4.19 25.06
N HIS A 45 12.90 -4.24 25.48
CA HIS A 45 13.78 -3.08 25.52
C HIS A 45 13.97 -2.45 24.12
N HIS A 46 14.06 -3.25 23.07
CA HIS A 46 14.20 -2.73 21.71
C HIS A 46 12.92 -2.05 21.18
N LEU A 47 11.75 -2.63 21.46
CA LEU A 47 10.47 -2.05 21.06
C LEU A 47 10.16 -0.75 21.82
N GLU A 48 10.60 -0.63 23.07
CA GLU A 48 10.48 0.60 23.86
C GLU A 48 11.40 1.72 23.35
N ASN A 49 12.63 1.38 22.97
CA ASN A 49 13.63 2.35 22.55
C ASN A 49 13.58 2.72 21.06
N LYS A 50 12.85 1.96 20.23
CA LYS A 50 12.81 2.20 18.78
C LYS A 50 11.39 2.12 18.22
N GLN A 51 10.89 3.29 17.80
CA GLN A 51 9.63 3.40 17.05
C GLN A 51 9.85 3.24 15.55
N TYR A 52 9.16 2.26 14.97
CA TYR A 52 9.11 1.96 13.54
C TYR A 52 7.87 2.53 12.86
N VAL A 53 6.75 2.59 13.58
CA VAL A 53 5.45 3.04 13.11
C VAL A 53 4.75 3.85 14.20
N PRO A 54 3.84 4.78 13.83
CA PRO A 54 2.94 5.39 14.80
C PRO A 54 2.12 4.31 15.53
N ASN A 55 1.87 4.52 16.83
CA ASN A 55 1.05 3.64 17.66
C ASN A 55 1.56 2.17 17.68
N GLN A 56 2.89 2.00 17.68
CA GLN A 56 3.56 0.69 17.66
C GLN A 56 3.16 -0.21 18.82
N GLU A 57 2.90 0.37 19.99
CA GLU A 57 2.50 -0.32 21.22
C GLU A 57 1.27 -1.22 21.03
N TYR A 58 0.36 -0.88 20.12
CA TYR A 58 -0.80 -1.73 19.77
C TYR A 58 -0.43 -2.98 18.96
N LEU A 59 0.78 -3.01 18.40
CA LEU A 59 1.31 -4.09 17.59
C LEU A 59 2.28 -4.99 18.36
N ASP A 60 2.77 -4.60 19.53
CA ASP A 60 3.81 -5.32 20.28
C ASP A 60 3.46 -6.79 20.49
N HIS A 61 2.23 -7.09 20.90
CA HIS A 61 1.78 -8.49 21.05
C HIS A 61 1.84 -9.28 19.73
N LYS A 62 1.54 -8.64 18.60
CA LYS A 62 1.64 -9.29 17.27
C LYS A 62 3.10 -9.44 16.85
N ILE A 63 3.95 -8.45 17.15
CA ILE A 63 5.38 -8.45 16.85
C ILE A 63 6.06 -9.59 17.63
N ILE A 64 5.88 -9.64 18.94
CA ILE A 64 6.43 -10.67 19.84
C ILE A 64 5.95 -12.06 19.43
N ARG A 65 4.64 -12.23 19.18
CA ARG A 65 4.08 -13.51 18.74
C ARG A 65 4.69 -13.96 17.42
N PHE A 66 4.93 -13.02 16.49
CA PHE A 66 5.56 -13.33 15.22
C PHE A 66 7.03 -13.71 15.42
N HIS A 67 7.79 -12.98 16.23
CA HIS A 67 9.20 -13.28 16.48
C HIS A 67 9.39 -14.66 17.14
N LYS A 68 8.58 -14.98 18.17
CA LYS A 68 8.55 -16.31 18.82
C LYS A 68 8.33 -17.45 17.82
N LYS A 69 7.49 -17.24 16.81
CA LYS A 69 7.13 -18.26 15.81
C LYS A 69 8.25 -18.55 14.81
N HIS A 70 9.18 -17.62 14.58
CA HIS A 70 10.20 -17.70 13.53
C HIS A 70 11.61 -17.90 14.10
N ARG A 71 11.72 -18.54 15.27
CA ARG A 71 13.01 -18.88 15.88
C ARG A 71 13.86 -19.73 14.92
N GLY A 72 15.15 -19.42 14.81
CA GLY A 72 16.08 -20.11 13.92
C GLY A 72 15.97 -19.71 12.44
N HIS A 73 15.12 -18.74 12.09
CA HIS A 73 15.11 -18.18 10.75
C HIS A 73 16.32 -17.26 10.56
N THR A 74 17.06 -17.47 9.47
CA THR A 74 18.10 -16.52 9.07
C THR A 74 17.46 -15.20 8.62
N PRO A 75 18.17 -14.07 8.71
CA PRO A 75 17.67 -12.79 8.20
C PRO A 75 17.21 -12.87 6.74
N ALA A 76 17.92 -13.63 5.90
CA ALA A 76 17.56 -13.84 4.50
C ALA A 76 16.23 -14.59 4.32
N LEU A 77 15.93 -15.58 5.15
CA LEU A 77 14.64 -16.29 5.13
C LEU A 77 13.50 -15.37 5.60
N SER A 78 13.77 -14.53 6.59
CA SER A 78 12.82 -13.51 7.07
C SER A 78 12.51 -12.46 6.00
N ASP A 79 13.51 -12.04 5.22
CA ASP A 79 13.34 -11.15 4.06
C ASP A 79 12.45 -11.77 2.99
N VAL A 80 12.73 -13.02 2.60
CA VAL A 80 11.90 -13.75 1.62
C VAL A 80 10.47 -13.81 2.12
N HIS A 81 10.24 -14.24 3.37
CA HIS A 81 8.89 -14.35 3.91
C HIS A 81 8.16 -13.00 3.95
N LEU A 82 8.84 -11.92 4.33
CA LEU A 82 8.26 -10.58 4.31
C LEU A 82 7.84 -10.17 2.90
N LEU A 83 8.71 -10.36 1.91
CA LEU A 83 8.40 -10.05 0.51
C LEU A 83 7.26 -10.92 -0.03
N GLU A 84 7.18 -12.19 0.39
CA GLU A 84 6.11 -13.10 -0.01
C GLU A 84 4.73 -12.70 0.50
N VAL A 85 4.68 -12.14 1.70
CA VAL A 85 3.45 -11.61 2.26
C VAL A 85 3.15 -10.24 1.66
N ALA A 86 4.16 -9.37 1.55
CA ALA A 86 4.03 -8.04 0.98
C ALA A 86 3.48 -8.07 -0.45
N ARG A 87 4.00 -8.93 -1.33
CA ARG A 87 3.54 -9.07 -2.72
C ARG A 87 2.06 -9.48 -2.88
N LYS A 88 1.43 -9.99 -1.81
CA LYS A 88 0.01 -10.39 -1.82
C LYS A 88 -0.93 -9.24 -1.45
N LEU A 89 -0.39 -8.12 -0.96
CA LEU A 89 -1.20 -6.95 -0.63
C LEU A 89 -1.59 -6.17 -1.87
N ASP A 90 -2.85 -5.72 -1.89
CA ASP A 90 -3.37 -4.85 -2.94
C ASP A 90 -2.64 -3.50 -3.02
N MET A 91 -2.03 -3.04 -1.93
CA MET A 91 -1.30 -1.76 -1.86
C MET A 91 0.21 -1.90 -2.07
N TYR A 92 0.76 -3.11 -2.21
CA TYR A 92 2.19 -3.28 -2.33
C TYR A 92 2.73 -2.77 -3.66
N GLY A 93 3.67 -1.82 -3.59
CA GLY A 93 4.25 -1.18 -4.77
C GLY A 93 3.28 -0.23 -5.49
N ILE A 94 2.11 0.06 -4.90
CA ILE A 94 1.12 0.98 -5.44
C ILE A 94 1.44 2.40 -5.01
N ARG A 95 1.52 3.31 -5.98
CA ARG A 95 1.60 4.76 -5.71
C ARG A 95 0.22 5.39 -5.95
N PRO A 96 -0.59 5.61 -4.89
CA PRO A 96 -1.90 6.20 -5.03
C PRO A 96 -1.82 7.69 -5.40
N HIS A 97 -2.66 8.10 -6.34
CA HIS A 97 -2.86 9.48 -6.75
C HIS A 97 -4.25 9.94 -6.28
N PRO A 98 -4.33 10.92 -5.35
CA PRO A 98 -5.61 11.41 -4.85
C PRO A 98 -6.47 12.03 -5.96
N ALA A 99 -7.74 11.69 -5.96
CA ALA A 99 -8.75 12.17 -6.90
C ALA A 99 -10.13 12.22 -6.25
N HIS A 100 -11.09 12.77 -6.99
CA HIS A 100 -12.52 12.70 -6.69
C HIS A 100 -13.24 12.06 -7.86
N ASP A 101 -14.29 11.29 -7.61
CA ASP A 101 -15.14 10.77 -8.68
C ASP A 101 -16.11 11.83 -9.22
N GLY A 102 -17.07 11.40 -10.04
CA GLY A 102 -18.10 12.27 -10.60
C GLY A 102 -19.08 12.82 -9.56
N GLU A 103 -19.17 12.18 -8.39
CA GLU A 103 -20.07 12.51 -7.28
C GLU A 103 -19.35 13.31 -6.17
N GLY A 104 -18.03 13.52 -6.31
CA GLY A 104 -17.21 14.26 -5.35
C GLY A 104 -16.64 13.39 -4.23
N MET A 105 -16.77 12.07 -4.30
CA MET A 105 -16.20 11.17 -3.30
C MET A 105 -14.68 11.10 -3.44
N ARG A 106 -13.98 11.24 -2.31
CA ARG A 106 -12.51 11.11 -2.24
C ARG A 106 -12.09 9.67 -2.54
N ILE A 107 -11.23 9.52 -3.53
CA ILE A 107 -10.68 8.25 -3.99
C ILE A 107 -9.20 8.40 -4.29
N ASN A 108 -8.51 7.27 -4.43
CA ASN A 108 -7.14 7.22 -4.93
C ASN A 108 -7.09 6.38 -6.21
N LEU A 109 -6.35 6.85 -7.20
CA LEU A 109 -6.10 6.13 -8.44
C LEU A 109 -4.69 5.57 -8.44
N ALA A 110 -4.50 4.38 -8.99
CA ALA A 110 -3.16 3.87 -9.25
C ALA A 110 -3.10 3.10 -10.56
N VAL A 111 -1.90 2.99 -11.12
CA VAL A 111 -1.65 2.27 -12.37
C VAL A 111 -0.80 1.05 -12.09
N THR A 112 -1.20 -0.10 -12.63
CA THR A 112 -0.46 -1.37 -12.53
C THR A 112 -0.44 -2.09 -13.86
N ASN A 113 0.31 -3.18 -13.96
CA ASN A 113 0.26 -4.11 -15.10
C ASN A 113 -1.14 -4.68 -15.35
N MET A 114 -2.03 -4.72 -14.35
CA MET A 114 -3.41 -5.21 -14.50
C MET A 114 -4.37 -4.16 -15.06
N GLY A 115 -4.11 -2.87 -14.84
CA GLY A 115 -5.02 -1.80 -15.22
C GLY A 115 -4.89 -0.54 -14.37
N VAL A 116 -5.92 0.31 -14.45
CA VAL A 116 -6.12 1.44 -13.55
C VAL A 116 -6.98 1.00 -12.37
N LEU A 117 -6.43 1.08 -11.16
CA LEU A 117 -7.11 0.74 -9.92
C LEU A 117 -7.75 1.98 -9.31
N VAL A 118 -8.88 1.78 -8.65
CA VAL A 118 -9.56 2.81 -7.85
C VAL A 118 -9.66 2.31 -6.41
N PHE A 119 -9.28 3.16 -5.47
CA PHE A 119 -9.33 2.89 -4.04
C PHE A 119 -10.18 3.94 -3.31
N GLN A 120 -10.87 3.52 -2.26
CA GLN A 120 -11.45 4.39 -1.25
C GLN A 120 -10.68 4.16 0.06
N GLY A 121 -9.96 5.17 0.52
CA GLY A 121 -8.93 4.96 1.56
C GLY A 121 -7.88 3.96 1.08
N ASN A 122 -7.75 2.84 1.79
CA ASN A 122 -6.83 1.74 1.47
C ASN A 122 -7.53 0.53 0.83
N THR A 123 -8.85 0.62 0.62
CA THR A 123 -9.65 -0.48 0.08
C THR A 123 -9.77 -0.31 -1.42
N LYS A 124 -9.36 -1.32 -2.19
CA LYS A 124 -9.55 -1.37 -3.63
C LYS A 124 -11.03 -1.56 -3.94
N ILE A 125 -11.64 -0.58 -4.61
CA ILE A 125 -13.06 -0.60 -4.98
C ILE A 125 -13.30 -0.99 -6.44
N ASN A 126 -12.32 -0.77 -7.33
CA ASN A 126 -12.48 -1.12 -8.73
C ASN A 126 -11.14 -1.35 -9.46
N THR A 127 -11.19 -2.04 -10.60
CA THR A 127 -10.07 -2.23 -11.52
C THR A 127 -10.55 -2.12 -12.96
N PHE A 128 -10.09 -1.10 -13.67
CA PHE A 128 -10.24 -0.97 -15.11
C PHE A 128 -9.10 -1.70 -15.81
N SER A 129 -9.35 -2.94 -16.22
CA SER A 129 -8.35 -3.72 -16.94
C SER A 129 -8.00 -3.08 -18.27
N TRP A 130 -6.75 -3.25 -18.71
CA TRP A 130 -6.28 -2.69 -19.98
C TRP A 130 -7.16 -3.09 -21.17
N ALA A 131 -7.61 -4.35 -21.20
CA ALA A 131 -8.51 -4.86 -22.24
C ALA A 131 -9.86 -4.11 -22.32
N LYS A 132 -10.35 -3.58 -21.20
CA LYS A 132 -11.61 -2.81 -21.16
C LYS A 132 -11.40 -1.33 -21.51
N ILE A 133 -10.19 -0.81 -21.42
CA ILE A 133 -9.90 0.61 -21.62
C ILE A 133 -9.66 0.89 -23.10
N ARG A 134 -10.50 1.71 -23.71
CA ARG A 134 -10.35 2.16 -25.10
C ARG A 134 -9.48 3.40 -25.22
N LYS A 135 -9.62 4.35 -24.29
CA LYS A 135 -8.85 5.60 -24.31
C LYS A 135 -8.72 6.18 -22.92
N LEU A 136 -7.50 6.59 -22.58
CA LEU A 136 -7.22 7.49 -21.46
C LEU A 136 -7.06 8.91 -21.99
N SER A 137 -7.57 9.90 -21.27
CA SER A 137 -7.41 11.30 -21.62
C SER A 137 -7.50 12.20 -20.40
N PHE A 138 -6.99 13.42 -20.53
CA PHE A 138 -7.05 14.43 -19.49
C PHE A 138 -7.63 15.73 -20.05
N LYS A 139 -8.56 16.36 -19.32
CA LYS A 139 -9.15 17.65 -19.65
C LYS A 139 -9.22 18.54 -18.41
N ARG A 140 -8.40 19.59 -18.38
CA ARG A 140 -8.22 20.52 -17.25
C ARG A 140 -7.68 19.85 -15.98
N ARG A 141 -8.56 19.45 -15.06
CA ARG A 141 -8.23 18.68 -13.85
C ARG A 141 -8.94 17.34 -13.83
N ASN A 142 -9.47 16.91 -14.98
CA ASN A 142 -10.27 15.70 -15.07
C ASN A 142 -9.49 14.65 -15.85
N PHE A 143 -9.21 13.54 -15.19
CA PHE A 143 -8.79 12.30 -15.82
C PHE A 143 -10.04 11.54 -16.28
N LEU A 144 -10.05 11.10 -17.54
CA LEU A 144 -11.17 10.40 -18.16
C LEU A 144 -10.72 9.05 -18.68
N ILE A 145 -11.44 8.01 -18.25
CA ILE A 145 -11.29 6.64 -18.74
C ILE A 145 -12.49 6.34 -19.63
N LYS A 146 -12.24 6.11 -20.93
CA LYS A 146 -13.26 5.65 -21.88
C LYS A 146 -13.10 4.15 -22.07
N LEU A 147 -14.16 3.40 -21.81
CA LEU A 147 -14.19 1.95 -21.97
C LEU A 147 -14.59 1.54 -23.40
N HIS A 148 -14.28 0.31 -23.78
CA HIS A 148 -14.88 -0.33 -24.95
C HIS A 148 -16.39 -0.53 -24.70
N THR A 149 -17.21 -0.28 -25.72
CA THR A 149 -18.65 -0.54 -25.63
C THR A 149 -18.85 -2.05 -25.82
N GLU A 150 -19.21 -2.76 -24.76
CA GLU A 150 -19.66 -4.16 -24.89
C GLU A 150 -21.02 -4.14 -25.61
N ALA A 151 -21.06 -4.56 -26.86
CA ALA A 151 -22.29 -4.72 -27.61
C ALA A 151 -23.07 -5.93 -27.04
N GLY A 152 -23.83 -5.74 -25.95
CA GLY A 152 -24.60 -6.86 -25.40
C GLY A 152 -25.20 -6.77 -23.98
N LYS A 153 -25.52 -5.60 -23.44
CA LYS A 153 -26.38 -5.55 -22.24
C LYS A 153 -27.34 -4.36 -22.26
N VAL A 154 -28.50 -4.56 -22.87
CA VAL A 154 -29.70 -3.75 -22.62
C VAL A 154 -30.34 -4.29 -21.33
N MET A 155 -30.34 -3.53 -20.25
CA MET A 155 -31.43 -3.48 -19.25
C MET A 155 -31.27 -2.25 -18.34
N SER A 156 -32.25 -1.36 -18.48
CA SER A 156 -32.90 -0.47 -17.50
C SER A 156 -32.10 0.25 -16.39
N SER A 157 -32.31 1.58 -16.38
CA SER A 157 -32.15 2.59 -15.31
C SER A 157 -30.74 2.98 -14.84
N SER A 158 -30.14 3.96 -15.55
CA SER A 158 -29.58 5.24 -15.03
C SER A 158 -28.53 5.80 -16.02
N PRO A 159 -28.59 7.08 -16.44
CA PRO A 159 -27.71 7.57 -17.49
C PRO A 159 -26.39 8.10 -16.93
N SER A 160 -25.29 7.31 -16.94
CA SER A 160 -23.92 7.89 -16.84
C SER A 160 -22.73 7.02 -17.30
N THR A 161 -22.92 5.81 -17.85
CA THR A 161 -21.86 4.78 -17.88
C THR A 161 -20.82 4.85 -19.02
N SER A 162 -20.66 5.96 -19.76
CA SER A 162 -19.68 6.01 -20.88
C SER A 162 -18.47 6.92 -20.65
N LYS A 163 -18.45 7.71 -19.57
CA LYS A 163 -17.34 8.59 -19.20
C LYS A 163 -17.23 8.66 -17.70
N GLN A 164 -16.30 7.93 -17.10
CA GLN A 164 -15.97 8.17 -15.70
C GLN A 164 -15.01 9.36 -15.63
N LYS A 165 -15.49 10.43 -15.01
CA LYS A 165 -14.76 11.68 -14.78
C LYS A 165 -14.15 11.59 -13.39
N LEU A 166 -12.83 11.63 -13.32
CA LEU A 166 -12.08 11.59 -12.08
C LEU A 166 -11.34 12.93 -11.95
N CYS A 167 -11.69 13.76 -10.97
CA CYS A 167 -11.09 15.07 -10.76
C CYS A 167 -9.81 14.94 -9.92
N SER A 168 -8.64 15.22 -10.49
CA SER A 168 -7.37 15.26 -9.77
C SER A 168 -7.39 16.42 -8.77
N SER A 169 -7.13 16.15 -7.48
CA SER A 169 -6.81 17.21 -6.52
C SER A 169 -5.44 17.76 -6.86
N GLY A 170 -5.39 18.97 -7.42
CA GLY A 170 -4.14 19.59 -7.86
C GLY A 170 -3.21 19.94 -6.70
N GLY A 171 -1.91 19.84 -6.96
CA GLY A 171 -0.82 20.29 -6.09
C GLY A 171 0.55 19.75 -6.53
N LEU A 172 0.94 19.93 -7.79
CA LEU A 172 2.37 19.82 -8.14
C LEU A 172 3.01 21.14 -7.72
N THR A 173 3.71 21.14 -6.59
CA THR A 173 4.65 22.23 -6.25
C THR A 173 5.87 22.09 -7.16
N PRO A 174 6.26 23.13 -7.92
CA PRO A 174 7.54 23.13 -8.63
C PRO A 174 8.65 23.18 -7.58
N THR A 175 9.49 22.16 -7.51
CA THR A 175 10.80 22.27 -6.87
C THR A 175 11.67 23.14 -7.77
N HIS A 176 11.96 24.36 -7.30
CA HIS A 176 13.01 25.22 -7.83
C HIS A 176 14.40 24.64 -7.53
#